data_AF-K1VUG9-F1
#
_entry.id   AF-K1VUG9-F1
#
_cell.length_a   1.000
_cell.length_b   1.000
_cell.length_c   1.000
_cell.angle_alpha   90.00
_cell.angle_beta   90.00
_cell.angle_gamma   90.00
#
_symmetry.space_group_name_H-M   'P 1'
#
loop_
_entity.id
_entity.type
_entity.pdbx_description
1 polymer ?
#
loop_
_entity_poly.entity_id
_entity_poly.type
_entity_poly.pdbx_seq_one_letter_code
_entity_poly.pdbx_strand_id
1 'polypeptide(L)'
;MSLPSPAPSPNTDQGTVRNEVENQLLKLAQDLYEMEVCAGEVNQGMEDKVPEYLAKVNQSFINLANMAPQVTDSVPRLVVDLIDRYRNPHTYTKTALSRATGENQYALGRVLGLESFRRQLEGAVGEAFPNVPLPERRHQPLPVEGAEQEGEQGNGVNGEHQQGQSQNGGMDVEPKTEA
;
A
#
# COMPACT_ATOMS: atom_id res chain seq x y z
N MET A 1 22.03 34.78 7.20
CA MET A 1 21.96 33.31 7.10
C MET A 1 21.18 33.00 5.83
N SER A 2 21.87 32.54 4.79
CA SER A 2 21.30 32.34 3.46
C SER A 2 20.58 30.99 3.41
N LEU A 3 19.34 30.97 2.91
CA LEU A 3 18.54 29.77 2.69
C LEU A 3 19.23 28.84 1.67
N PRO A 4 19.11 27.50 1.81
CA PRO A 4 19.67 26.58 0.82
C PRO A 4 18.91 26.66 -0.51
N SER A 5 19.69 26.64 -1.59
CA SER A 5 19.31 26.63 -3.01
C SER A 5 18.25 25.56 -3.33
N PRO A 6 17.33 25.79 -4.29
CA PRO A 6 16.41 24.76 -4.76
C PRO A 6 17.19 23.58 -5.36
N ALA A 7 16.74 22.36 -5.05
CA ALA A 7 17.32 21.13 -5.55
C ALA A 7 17.30 21.09 -7.11
N PRO A 8 18.33 20.53 -7.76
CA PRO A 8 18.34 20.34 -9.21
C PRO A 8 17.27 19.32 -9.59
N SER A 9 16.39 19.67 -10.53
CA SER A 9 15.43 18.73 -11.14
C SER A 9 16.12 17.95 -12.26
N PRO A 10 16.20 16.61 -12.21
CA PRO A 10 16.42 15.79 -13.40
C PRO A 10 15.07 15.18 -13.81
N ASN A 11 14.17 16.00 -14.34
CA ASN A 11 12.88 15.51 -14.82
C ASN A 11 13.07 14.88 -16.22
N THR A 12 13.73 13.73 -16.30
CA THR A 12 13.26 12.72 -17.25
C THR A 12 11.88 12.33 -16.72
N ASP A 13 10.83 12.56 -17.50
CA ASP A 13 9.48 12.17 -17.10
C ASP A 13 9.42 10.65 -17.00
N GLN A 14 9.73 10.09 -15.83
CA GLN A 14 9.72 8.65 -15.58
C GLN A 14 8.35 8.05 -15.92
N GLY A 15 7.28 8.85 -15.89
CA GLY A 15 5.96 8.47 -16.37
C GLY A 15 5.95 8.12 -17.85
N THR A 16 6.62 8.90 -18.71
CA THR A 16 6.67 8.61 -20.16
C THR A 16 7.51 7.37 -20.46
N VAL A 17 8.70 7.25 -19.84
CA VAL A 17 9.57 6.08 -19.99
C VAL A 17 8.86 4.81 -19.54
N ARG A 18 8.14 4.86 -18.41
CA ARG A 18 7.35 3.73 -17.91
C ARG A 18 6.24 3.33 -18.88
N ASN A 19 5.51 4.31 -19.43
CA ASN A 19 4.46 4.04 -20.41
C ASN A 19 5.03 3.41 -21.69
N GLU A 20 6.21 3.84 -22.16
CA GLU A 20 6.88 3.24 -23.31
C GLU A 20 7.28 1.79 -23.04
N VAL A 21 7.86 1.50 -21.86
CA VAL A 21 8.20 0.14 -21.45
C VAL A 21 6.94 -0.73 -21.37
N GLU A 22 5.85 -0.23 -20.79
CA GLU A 22 4.58 -0.95 -20.70
C GLU A 22 4.01 -1.28 -22.08
N ASN A 23 4.00 -0.31 -23.00
CA ASN A 23 3.56 -0.51 -24.38
C ASN A 23 4.43 -1.56 -25.10
N GLN A 24 5.74 -1.54 -24.88
CA GLN A 24 6.67 -2.50 -25.49
C GLN A 24 6.50 -3.92 -24.91
N LEU A 25 6.17 -4.05 -23.62
CA LEU A 25 5.84 -5.33 -22.97
C LEU A 25 4.50 -5.89 -23.47
N LEU A 26 3.48 -5.05 -23.62
CA LEU A 26 2.18 -5.45 -24.17
C LEU A 26 2.32 -5.94 -25.61
N LYS A 27 3.09 -5.22 -26.43
CA LYS A 27 3.40 -5.63 -27.80
C LYS A 27 4.13 -6.97 -27.83
N LEU A 28 5.14 -7.16 -26.97
CA LEU A 28 5.87 -8.43 -26.88
C LEU A 28 4.95 -9.59 -26.50
N ALA A 29 4.05 -9.40 -25.55
CA ALA A 29 3.07 -10.43 -25.17
C ALA A 29 2.14 -10.79 -26.34
N GLN A 30 1.69 -9.80 -27.11
CA GLN A 30 0.88 -10.01 -28.30
C GLN A 30 1.66 -10.76 -29.39
N ASP A 31 2.91 -10.35 -29.69
CA ASP A 31 3.77 -11.02 -30.67
C ASP A 31 4.01 -12.50 -30.29
N LEU A 32 4.20 -12.79 -28.99
CA LEU A 32 4.36 -14.15 -28.47
C LEU A 32 3.07 -14.99 -28.63
N TYR A 33 1.92 -14.40 -28.36
CA TYR A 33 0.62 -15.05 -28.54
C TYR A 33 0.35 -15.36 -30.02
N GLU A 34 0.59 -14.41 -30.92
CA GLU A 34 0.42 -14.62 -32.36
C GLU A 34 1.38 -15.69 -32.91
N MET A 35 2.61 -15.73 -32.38
CA MET A 35 3.57 -16.78 -32.69
C MET A 35 3.08 -18.15 -32.23
N GLU A 36 2.52 -18.27 -31.01
CA GLU A 36 1.94 -19.51 -30.49
C GLU A 36 0.82 -20.01 -31.41
N VAL A 37 -0.10 -19.14 -31.80
CA VAL A 37 -1.21 -19.48 -32.70
C VAL A 37 -0.70 -19.97 -34.05
N CYS A 38 0.28 -19.26 -34.64
CA CYS A 38 0.85 -19.65 -35.94
C CYS A 38 1.66 -20.95 -35.86
N ALA A 39 2.35 -21.20 -34.75
CA ALA A 39 3.12 -22.42 -34.54
C ALA A 39 2.23 -23.63 -34.25
N GLY A 40 1.05 -23.43 -33.63
CA GLY A 40 0.06 -24.46 -33.38
C GLY A 40 -0.63 -24.97 -34.66
N GLU A 41 -0.91 -24.07 -35.62
CA GLU A 41 -1.57 -24.40 -36.88
C GLU A 41 -0.86 -23.74 -38.08
N VAL A 42 0.22 -24.38 -38.55
CA VAL A 42 0.93 -23.93 -39.76
C VAL A 42 0.16 -24.37 -41.00
N ASN A 43 -0.56 -23.45 -41.63
CA ASN A 43 -1.20 -23.66 -42.93
C ASN A 43 -0.21 -23.50 -44.09
N GLN A 44 -0.47 -24.15 -45.23
CA GLN A 44 0.34 -23.97 -46.45
C GLN A 44 0.42 -22.49 -46.84
N GLY A 45 1.64 -22.00 -47.07
CA GLY A 45 1.91 -20.59 -47.38
C GLY A 45 2.08 -19.67 -46.16
N MET A 46 1.97 -20.19 -44.93
CA MET A 46 2.21 -19.45 -43.68
C MET A 46 3.47 -19.93 -42.94
N GLU A 47 4.28 -20.78 -43.58
CA GLU A 47 5.52 -21.34 -43.01
C GLU A 47 6.53 -20.26 -42.59
N ASP A 48 6.57 -19.14 -43.32
CA ASP A 48 7.47 -18.01 -43.04
C ASP A 48 7.00 -17.12 -41.89
N LYS A 49 5.76 -17.29 -41.40
CA LYS A 49 5.19 -16.43 -40.35
C LYS A 49 5.84 -16.64 -38.99
N VAL A 50 6.18 -17.88 -38.65
CA VAL A 50 6.84 -18.19 -37.37
C VAL A 50 8.23 -17.54 -37.29
N PRO A 51 9.12 -17.65 -38.31
CA PRO A 51 10.35 -16.86 -38.35
C PRO A 51 10.14 -15.34 -38.28
N GLU A 52 9.09 -14.81 -38.93
CA GLU A 52 8.76 -13.38 -38.89
C GLU A 52 8.45 -12.91 -37.46
N TYR A 53 7.61 -13.64 -36.72
CA TYR A 53 7.29 -13.31 -35.32
C TYR A 53 8.49 -13.51 -34.39
N LEU A 54 9.32 -14.53 -34.62
CA LEU A 54 10.54 -14.72 -33.85
C LEU A 54 11.49 -13.52 -33.99
N ALA A 55 11.61 -12.95 -35.20
CA ALA A 55 12.39 -11.73 -35.43
C ALA A 55 11.79 -10.52 -34.69
N LYS A 56 10.45 -10.36 -34.67
CA LYS A 56 9.76 -9.30 -33.92
C LYS A 56 9.99 -9.43 -32.41
N VAL A 57 9.87 -10.64 -31.87
CA VAL A 57 10.12 -10.94 -30.45
C VAL A 57 11.56 -10.58 -30.08
N ASN A 58 12.54 -10.98 -30.89
CA ASN A 58 13.94 -10.65 -30.66
C ASN A 58 14.18 -9.13 -30.68
N GLN A 59 13.59 -8.42 -31.66
CA GLN A 59 13.68 -6.96 -31.72
C GLN A 59 13.05 -6.29 -30.48
N SER A 60 11.93 -6.80 -30.00
CA SER A 60 11.28 -6.34 -28.77
C SER A 60 12.18 -6.52 -27.54
N PHE A 61 12.91 -7.64 -27.42
CA PHE A 61 13.90 -7.83 -26.35
C PHE A 61 15.07 -6.82 -26.43
N ILE A 62 15.58 -6.56 -27.62
CA ILE A 62 16.64 -5.56 -27.84
C ILE A 62 16.14 -4.17 -27.42
N ASN A 63 14.92 -3.80 -27.81
CA ASN A 63 14.31 -2.52 -27.42
C ASN A 63 14.17 -2.41 -25.89
N LEU A 64 13.68 -3.45 -25.22
CA LEU A 64 13.56 -3.48 -23.77
C LEU A 64 14.92 -3.36 -23.08
N ALA A 65 15.97 -4.02 -23.59
CA ALA A 65 17.33 -3.90 -23.06
C ALA A 65 17.89 -2.47 -23.19
N ASN A 66 17.57 -1.78 -24.29
CA ASN A 66 17.97 -0.38 -24.50
C ASN A 66 17.20 0.60 -23.59
N MET A 67 15.95 0.28 -23.24
CA MET A 67 15.12 1.07 -22.33
C MET A 67 15.44 0.81 -20.84
N ALA A 68 15.94 -0.38 -20.49
CA ALA A 68 16.27 -0.77 -19.13
C ALA A 68 17.12 0.26 -18.32
N PRO A 69 18.21 0.85 -18.86
CA PRO A 69 18.99 1.84 -18.13
C PRO A 69 18.27 3.19 -17.91
N GLN A 70 17.15 3.44 -18.59
CA GLN A 70 16.39 4.69 -18.49
C GLN A 70 15.37 4.65 -17.33
N VAL A 71 14.99 3.46 -16.89
CA VAL A 71 14.08 3.24 -15.75
C VAL A 71 14.89 3.36 -14.46
N THR A 72 14.64 4.41 -13.68
CA THR A 72 15.33 4.63 -12.39
C THR A 72 14.56 4.11 -11.18
N ASP A 73 13.33 3.65 -11.39
CA ASP A 73 12.45 3.19 -10.32
C ASP A 73 13.00 1.93 -9.65
N SER A 74 13.12 1.99 -8.31
CA SER A 74 13.50 0.84 -7.51
C SER A 74 12.26 0.06 -7.06
N VAL A 75 12.27 -1.25 -7.25
CA VAL A 75 11.20 -2.14 -6.78
C VAL A 75 11.67 -2.93 -5.55
N PRO A 76 10.94 -2.92 -4.42
CA PRO A 76 11.29 -3.72 -3.26
C PRO A 76 11.32 -5.22 -3.59
N ARG A 77 12.34 -5.94 -3.10
CA ARG A 77 12.50 -7.38 -3.36
C ARG A 77 11.25 -8.21 -3.02
N LEU A 78 10.57 -7.86 -1.94
CA LEU A 78 9.34 -8.54 -1.52
C LEU A 78 8.22 -8.45 -2.56
N VAL A 79 8.15 -7.35 -3.34
CA VAL A 79 7.17 -7.21 -4.43
C VAL A 79 7.51 -8.18 -5.57
N VAL A 80 8.79 -8.34 -5.90
CA VAL A 80 9.25 -9.32 -6.89
C VAL A 80 8.91 -10.74 -6.45
N ASP A 81 9.20 -11.09 -5.20
CA ASP A 81 8.89 -12.42 -4.65
C ASP A 81 7.36 -12.71 -4.61
N LEU A 82 6.51 -11.67 -4.51
CA LEU A 82 5.06 -11.83 -4.63
C LEU A 82 4.65 -12.19 -6.06
N ILE A 83 5.24 -11.52 -7.05
CA ILE A 83 4.98 -11.80 -8.48
C ILE A 83 5.41 -13.22 -8.83
N ASP A 84 6.62 -13.63 -8.41
CA ASP A 84 7.15 -14.99 -8.65
C ASP A 84 6.26 -16.09 -8.05
N ARG A 85 5.49 -15.76 -7.00
CA ARG A 85 4.56 -16.68 -6.32
C ARG A 85 3.12 -16.52 -6.79
N TYR A 86 2.88 -15.84 -7.92
CA TYR A 86 1.55 -15.57 -8.46
C TYR A 86 0.62 -14.86 -7.46
N ARG A 87 1.17 -14.01 -6.59
CA ARG A 87 0.41 -13.21 -5.63
C ARG A 87 0.28 -11.77 -6.11
N ASN A 88 -0.80 -11.12 -5.69
CA ASN A 88 -1.06 -9.73 -6.04
C ASN A 88 -0.04 -8.79 -5.33
N PRO A 89 0.80 -8.04 -6.09
CA PRO A 89 1.80 -7.14 -5.53
C PRO A 89 1.21 -5.99 -4.70
N HIS A 90 -0.05 -5.60 -4.94
CA HIS A 90 -0.73 -4.55 -4.14
C HIS A 90 -0.91 -4.94 -2.68
N THR A 91 -0.78 -6.22 -2.34
CA THR A 91 -0.80 -6.69 -0.95
C THR A 91 0.36 -6.09 -0.16
N TYR A 92 1.53 -5.94 -0.77
CA TYR A 92 2.68 -5.28 -0.14
C TYR A 92 2.34 -3.84 0.23
N THR A 93 1.81 -3.07 -0.72
CA THR A 93 1.46 -1.66 -0.50
C THR A 93 0.42 -1.51 0.60
N LYS A 94 -0.62 -2.36 0.58
CA LYS A 94 -1.66 -2.37 1.62
C LYS A 94 -1.06 -2.65 3.00
N THR A 95 -0.26 -3.71 3.15
CA THR A 95 0.35 -4.06 4.42
C THR A 95 1.34 -3.01 4.90
N ALA A 96 2.17 -2.46 4.01
CA ALA A 96 3.11 -1.40 4.33
C ALA A 96 2.39 -0.14 4.85
N LEU A 97 1.31 0.27 4.18
CA LEU A 97 0.51 1.41 4.60
C LEU A 97 -0.19 1.16 5.93
N SER A 98 -0.86 0.01 6.10
CA SER A 98 -1.52 -0.34 7.37
C SER A 98 -0.54 -0.39 8.53
N ARG A 99 0.66 -0.94 8.30
CA ARG A 99 1.72 -0.98 9.30
C ARG A 99 2.23 0.42 9.64
N ALA A 100 2.54 1.25 8.65
CA ALA A 100 3.01 2.62 8.87
C ALA A 100 1.98 3.44 9.65
N THR A 101 0.69 3.34 9.30
CA THR A 101 -0.39 4.01 10.04
C THR A 101 -0.48 3.52 11.49
N GLY A 102 -0.43 2.20 11.70
CA GLY A 102 -0.46 1.62 13.05
C GLY A 102 0.75 2.02 13.89
N GLU A 103 1.96 2.00 13.31
CA GLU A 103 3.19 2.44 13.97
C GLU A 103 3.15 3.93 14.32
N ASN A 104 2.63 4.78 13.42
CA ASN A 104 2.47 6.21 13.66
C ASN A 104 1.47 6.49 14.78
N GLN A 105 0.32 5.82 14.79
CA GLN A 105 -0.68 5.95 15.86
C GLN A 105 -0.15 5.44 17.20
N TYR A 106 0.56 4.31 17.18
CA TYR A 106 1.18 3.76 18.38
C TYR A 106 2.25 4.70 18.94
N ALA A 107 3.10 5.28 18.10
CA ALA A 107 4.10 6.26 18.50
C ALA A 107 3.44 7.51 19.10
N LEU A 108 2.39 8.03 18.45
CA LEU A 108 1.62 9.16 18.95
C LEU A 108 1.01 8.86 20.34
N GLY A 109 0.35 7.70 20.49
CA GLY A 109 -0.23 7.27 21.76
C GLY A 109 0.80 7.19 22.90
N ARG A 110 2.01 6.72 22.60
CA ARG A 110 3.12 6.72 23.58
C ARG A 110 3.54 8.12 24.00
N VAL A 111 3.64 9.06 23.06
CA VAL A 111 3.99 10.45 23.36
C VAL A 111 2.91 11.10 24.24
N LEU A 112 1.64 10.93 23.89
CA LEU A 112 0.50 11.46 24.66
C LEU A 112 0.43 10.83 26.06
N GLY A 113 0.64 9.52 26.18
CA GLY A 113 0.65 8.83 27.47
C GLY A 113 1.77 9.31 28.38
N LEU A 114 2.99 9.49 27.85
CA LEU A 114 4.11 10.06 28.60
C LEU A 114 3.85 11.50 29.02
N GLU A 115 3.21 12.30 28.18
CA GLU A 115 2.84 13.67 28.53
C GLU A 115 1.80 13.70 29.65
N SER A 116 0.76 12.86 29.58
CA SER A 116 -0.25 12.75 30.62
C SER A 116 0.38 12.30 31.94
N PHE A 117 1.21 11.24 31.93
CA PHE A 117 1.93 10.78 33.12
C PHE A 117 2.80 11.88 33.72
N ARG A 118 3.51 12.65 32.88
CA ARG A 118 4.34 13.77 33.33
C ARG A 118 3.51 14.86 33.99
N ARG A 119 2.36 15.24 33.41
CA ARG A 119 1.44 16.25 34.00
C ARG A 119 0.94 15.79 35.38
N GLN A 120 0.55 14.53 35.50
CA GLN A 120 0.09 13.94 36.76
C GLN A 120 1.21 13.94 37.81
N LEU A 121 2.43 13.55 37.41
CA LEU A 121 3.59 13.56 38.29
C LEU A 121 3.95 14.98 38.75
N GLU A 122 3.91 15.96 37.84
CA GLU A 122 4.16 17.37 38.14
C GLU A 122 3.15 17.90 39.17
N GLY A 123 1.85 17.58 39.00
CA GLY A 123 0.81 17.91 39.97
C GLY A 123 1.04 17.27 41.33
N ALA A 124 1.26 15.95 41.38
CA ALA A 124 1.46 15.22 42.62
C ALA A 124 2.72 15.67 43.39
N VAL A 125 3.81 15.98 42.69
CA VAL A 125 5.03 16.51 43.32
C VAL A 125 4.81 17.93 43.84
N GLY A 126 4.08 18.77 43.10
CA GLY A 126 3.71 20.12 43.56
C GLY A 126 2.88 20.09 44.85
N GLU A 127 1.96 19.14 44.97
CA GLU A 127 1.16 18.93 46.19
C GLU A 127 2.01 18.40 47.36
N ALA A 128 2.88 17.42 47.11
CA ALA A 128 3.69 16.79 48.16
C ALA A 128 4.87 17.66 48.65
N PHE A 129 5.41 18.53 47.79
CA PHE A 129 6.60 19.34 48.06
C PHE A 129 6.43 20.80 47.60
N PRO A 130 5.56 21.60 48.25
CA PRO A 130 5.21 22.95 47.79
C PRO A 130 6.39 23.95 47.83
N ASN A 131 7.43 23.67 48.62
CA ASN A 131 8.60 24.55 48.77
C ASN A 131 9.73 24.26 47.79
N VAL A 132 9.61 23.22 46.95
CA VAL A 132 10.64 22.84 45.98
C VAL A 132 10.24 23.35 44.60
N PRO A 133 11.01 24.26 43.97
CA PRO A 133 10.70 24.74 42.64
C PRO A 133 10.90 23.64 41.60
N LEU A 134 9.87 23.39 40.80
CA LEU A 134 9.90 22.40 39.73
C LEU A 134 10.68 22.95 38.51
N PRO A 135 11.51 22.11 37.85
CA PRO A 135 12.30 22.56 36.70
C PRO A 135 11.44 22.89 35.47
N GLU A 136 11.78 23.98 34.77
CA GLU A 136 11.07 24.44 33.58
C GLU A 136 11.10 23.43 32.42
N ARG A 137 9.99 23.37 31.66
CA ARG A 137 9.87 22.52 30.48
C ARG A 137 10.75 23.03 29.35
N ARG A 138 11.79 22.27 29.01
CA ARG A 138 12.65 22.56 27.84
C ARG A 138 11.99 22.31 26.49
N HIS A 139 10.97 21.44 26.44
CA HIS A 139 10.25 21.09 25.21
C HIS A 139 8.76 20.95 25.51
N GLN A 140 7.95 21.72 24.81
CA GLN A 140 6.50 21.62 24.82
C GLN A 140 6.08 20.99 23.48
N PRO A 141 5.38 19.84 23.49
CA PRO A 141 4.81 19.30 22.26
C PRO A 141 3.88 20.33 21.64
N LEU A 142 3.87 20.43 20.31
CA LEU A 142 2.86 21.22 19.62
C LEU A 142 1.47 20.66 20.00
N PRO A 143 0.48 21.53 20.28
CA PRO A 143 -0.89 21.08 20.52
C PRO A 143 -1.36 20.22 19.35
N VAL A 144 -1.78 19.00 19.64
CA VAL A 144 -2.37 18.12 18.64
C VAL A 144 -3.84 18.52 18.53
N GLU A 145 -4.24 19.17 17.44
CA GLU A 145 -5.64 19.51 17.18
C GLU A 145 -6.50 18.23 17.24
N GLY A 146 -7.40 18.14 18.23
CA GLY A 146 -8.36 17.05 18.39
C GLY A 146 -8.16 16.08 19.56
N ALA A 147 -7.13 16.24 20.41
CA ALA A 147 -6.87 15.31 21.52
C ALA A 147 -7.70 15.53 22.81
N GLU A 148 -8.62 16.51 22.85
CA GLU A 148 -9.31 16.93 24.09
C GLU A 148 -10.72 16.33 24.29
N GLN A 149 -11.18 15.39 23.45
CA GLN A 149 -12.51 14.79 23.60
C GLN A 149 -12.45 13.27 23.74
N GLU A 150 -11.94 12.74 24.85
CA GLU A 150 -12.27 11.35 25.25
C GLU A 150 -11.95 11.03 26.73
N GLY A 151 -11.79 12.05 27.59
CA GLY A 151 -11.27 11.89 28.96
C GLY A 151 -12.28 11.94 30.12
N GLU A 152 -13.58 12.11 29.90
CA GLU A 152 -14.56 12.18 30.99
C GLU A 152 -15.84 11.42 30.67
N GLN A 153 -15.86 10.12 30.99
CA GLN A 153 -16.94 9.47 31.74
C GLN A 153 -16.60 8.00 32.03
N GLY A 154 -16.25 7.76 33.29
CA GLY A 154 -16.18 6.41 33.86
C GLY A 154 -17.45 6.07 34.64
N ASN A 155 -17.96 4.88 34.34
CA ASN A 155 -18.59 3.90 35.24
C ASN A 155 -20.12 3.85 35.37
N GLY A 156 -20.67 2.66 35.05
CA GLY A 156 -22.07 2.28 35.24
C GLY A 156 -22.33 0.84 34.79
N VAL A 157 -21.95 -0.12 35.64
CA VAL A 157 -22.31 -1.54 35.49
C VAL A 157 -23.82 -1.70 35.70
N ASN A 158 -24.51 -2.34 34.75
CA ASN A 158 -25.66 -3.23 35.00
C ASN A 158 -25.90 -4.10 33.78
N GLY A 159 -25.85 -5.42 33.97
CA GLY A 159 -26.35 -6.38 33.00
C GLY A 159 -27.85 -6.59 33.20
N GLU A 160 -28.57 -6.83 32.12
CA GLU A 160 -29.60 -7.87 32.04
C GLU A 160 -29.93 -8.21 30.58
N HIS A 161 -30.16 -9.50 30.37
CA HIS A 161 -30.55 -10.20 29.14
C HIS A 161 -31.92 -9.76 28.61
N GLN A 162 -32.08 -9.67 27.28
CA GLN A 162 -33.23 -10.31 26.62
C GLN A 162 -33.00 -10.66 25.14
N GLN A 163 -32.88 -11.96 24.91
CA GLN A 163 -33.38 -12.78 23.78
C GLN A 163 -33.57 -12.14 22.39
N GLY A 164 -32.73 -12.57 21.45
CA GLY A 164 -33.07 -12.65 20.02
C GLY A 164 -33.05 -14.12 19.57
N GLN A 165 -34.22 -14.76 19.54
CA GLN A 165 -34.42 -16.12 19.03
C GLN A 165 -34.22 -16.18 17.51
N SER A 166 -33.68 -17.31 17.05
CA SER A 166 -33.66 -17.76 15.65
C SER A 166 -35.05 -18.18 15.15
N GLN A 167 -35.33 -17.91 13.87
CA GLN A 167 -36.17 -18.67 12.93
C GLN A 167 -35.95 -18.01 11.55
N ASN A 168 -35.26 -18.58 10.56
CA ASN A 168 -35.45 -19.81 9.78
C ASN A 168 -36.70 -19.81 8.89
N GLY A 169 -36.49 -20.02 7.57
CA GLY A 169 -37.51 -20.17 6.52
C GLY A 169 -37.44 -19.06 5.46
N GLY A 170 -37.34 -19.32 4.16
CA GLY A 170 -37.42 -20.55 3.39
C GLY A 170 -37.09 -20.21 1.94
N MET A 171 -36.41 -21.13 1.29
CA MET A 171 -35.95 -21.09 -0.08
C MET A 171 -37.01 -21.82 -0.91
N ASP A 172 -37.83 -21.10 -1.67
CA ASP A 172 -38.74 -21.72 -2.65
C ASP A 172 -38.15 -21.52 -4.04
N VAL A 173 -37.55 -22.60 -4.54
CA VAL A 173 -37.19 -22.81 -5.94
C VAL A 173 -38.31 -23.66 -6.53
N GLU A 174 -39.21 -23.06 -7.30
CA GLU A 174 -40.18 -23.82 -8.09
C GLU A 174 -39.52 -24.39 -9.35
N PRO A 175 -39.80 -25.67 -9.70
CA PRO A 175 -39.16 -26.37 -10.79
C PRO A 175 -39.82 -26.15 -12.15
N LYS A 176 -39.02 -26.35 -13.20
CA LYS A 176 -39.41 -26.49 -14.59
C LYS A 176 -40.45 -27.61 -14.79
N THR A 177 -41.43 -27.35 -15.65
CA THR A 177 -42.15 -28.39 -16.38
C THR A 177 -42.20 -28.01 -17.85
N GLU A 178 -41.73 -28.92 -18.70
CA GLU A 178 -41.83 -28.88 -20.16
C GLU A 178 -43.27 -29.08 -20.64
N ALA A 179 -43.63 -28.38 -21.72
CA ALA A 179 -44.49 -28.85 -22.80
C ALA A 179 -44.17 -28.02 -24.07
#